data_AF-A0A1Q3ET27-F1
#
_entry.id   AF-A0A1Q3ET27-F1
#
_cell.length_a   1.000
_cell.length_b   1.000
_cell.length_c   1.000
_cell.angle_alpha   90.00
_cell.angle_beta   90.00
_cell.angle_gamma   90.00
#
_symmetry.space_group_name_H-M   'P 1'
#
loop_
_entity.id
_entity.type
_entity.pdbx_description
1 polymer ?
#
loop_
_entity_poly.entity_id
_entity_poly.type
_entity_poly.pdbx_seq_one_letter_code
_entity_poly.pdbx_strand_id
1 'polypeptide(L)'
;MSFRISTPLGLHRNRRSLMRRLRLISGRSGDGMKRFDLSSISAKNPLGQEGRCIRTAAALVIGDEILNGKTMDKNSNYFAKYCFERGIDLKRIEVIPDDENEIIEASRRLTSKYDFVITTGGIGPTHDDITYASLARAFNQSLAHHPETLRRLDEMNRHRAWVSTQTPQQREATKRMALFPERAEVLFVCGDIWVPVVRLEGKLCIFPGIPTLFTKMLDGLAPYLPLPPASERPLRVQIFTERPESMIAPYLTALHARMKKQKADIQVGSYPVLGKGVFGVLLNSEQRPQPGAQPSEVQEPPARVWLAQIACEVEKEINGRIVSDEEVKILKEGGVGEVRRRMEDGDIVPDTKVNSSSTSTSFASPRVSSPASIACDSASVVEPDVDVDVTVEVKKPKLGEVGWS
;
A
#
# COMPACT_ATOMS: atom_id res chain seq x y z
N MET A 1 -25.82 -14.25 58.74
CA MET A 1 -24.37 -14.49 58.84
C MET A 1 -23.78 -14.44 57.45
N SER A 2 -22.79 -13.59 57.21
CA SER A 2 -22.19 -13.39 55.88
C SER A 2 -21.21 -14.51 55.54
N PHE A 3 -21.28 -15.05 54.32
CA PHE A 3 -20.21 -15.87 53.77
C PHE A 3 -19.11 -14.98 53.18
N ARG A 4 -17.86 -15.29 53.55
CA ARG A 4 -16.65 -14.60 53.07
C ARG A 4 -16.26 -15.15 51.70
N ILE A 5 -15.84 -14.27 50.78
CA ILE A 5 -14.80 -14.61 49.80
C ILE A 5 -13.70 -13.56 49.92
N SER A 6 -12.46 -14.05 50.00
CA SER A 6 -11.25 -13.29 50.27
C SER A 6 -10.63 -12.70 49.00
N THR A 7 -10.32 -11.41 49.00
CA THR A 7 -9.29 -10.82 48.13
C THR A 7 -7.89 -11.15 48.66
N PRO A 8 -6.91 -11.27 47.77
CA PRO A 8 -5.58 -10.75 48.05
C PRO A 8 -5.07 -9.79 46.96
N LEU A 9 -4.29 -8.80 47.40
CA LEU A 9 -3.57 -7.82 46.58
C LEU A 9 -2.51 -8.52 45.70
N GLY A 10 -2.17 -7.94 44.54
CA GLY A 10 -1.11 -8.54 43.69
C GLY A 10 -0.55 -7.75 42.50
N LEU A 11 -1.09 -6.59 42.11
CA LEU A 11 -0.43 -5.77 41.07
C LEU A 11 0.81 -5.07 41.66
N HIS A 12 2.00 -5.67 41.52
CA HIS A 12 3.30 -4.95 41.39
C HIS A 12 4.51 -5.89 41.13
N ARG A 13 4.58 -6.56 39.96
CA ARG A 13 5.84 -7.14 39.43
C ARG A 13 5.69 -7.69 38.00
N ASN A 14 6.04 -6.90 36.96
CA ASN A 14 6.72 -7.47 35.77
C ASN A 14 7.41 -6.53 34.75
N ARG A 15 7.57 -5.21 35.01
CA ARG A 15 8.32 -4.31 34.09
C ARG A 15 9.77 -4.76 33.79
N ARG A 16 10.41 -5.53 34.69
CA ARG A 16 11.78 -6.07 34.47
C ARG A 16 11.84 -7.31 33.57
N SER A 17 10.76 -8.10 33.44
CA SER A 17 10.74 -9.29 32.58
C SER A 17 10.68 -8.92 31.10
N LEU A 18 9.82 -7.95 30.74
CA LEU A 18 9.68 -7.48 29.36
C LEU A 18 10.99 -6.87 28.84
N MET A 19 11.66 -6.05 29.66
CA MET A 19 12.98 -5.48 29.37
C MET A 19 14.08 -6.55 29.21
N ARG A 20 13.95 -7.73 29.83
CA ARG A 20 14.90 -8.84 29.67
C ARG A 20 14.64 -9.66 28.41
N ARG A 21 13.37 -9.84 28.01
CA ARG A 21 13.01 -10.44 26.71
C ARG A 21 13.42 -9.56 25.53
N LEU A 22 13.23 -8.24 25.62
CA LEU A 22 13.71 -7.30 24.59
C LEU A 22 15.25 -7.32 24.43
N ARG A 23 16.00 -7.56 25.51
CA ARG A 23 17.47 -7.67 25.47
C ARG A 23 18.03 -9.03 25.03
N LEU A 24 17.17 -10.03 24.82
CA LEU A 24 17.57 -11.39 24.40
C LEU A 24 17.31 -11.66 22.91
N ILE A 25 16.63 -10.75 22.20
CA ILE A 25 16.42 -10.83 20.74
C ILE A 25 17.59 -10.18 19.96
N SER A 26 18.46 -9.41 20.63
CA SER A 26 19.66 -8.80 20.02
C SER A 26 20.88 -9.74 19.97
N GLY A 27 20.68 -11.06 19.92
CA GLY A 27 21.74 -12.06 20.04
C GLY A 27 21.67 -13.17 18.98
N ARG A 28 22.60 -13.13 18.02
CA ARG A 28 22.85 -14.12 16.96
C ARG A 28 21.75 -14.25 15.88
N SER A 29 21.99 -13.57 14.77
CA SER A 29 21.65 -14.08 13.44
C SER A 29 22.87 -13.86 12.55
N GLY A 30 23.27 -14.89 11.81
CA GLY A 30 24.51 -14.89 11.05
C GLY A 30 24.39 -14.14 9.73
N ASP A 31 24.81 -12.88 9.73
CA ASP A 31 25.30 -12.18 8.53
C ASP A 31 26.37 -11.18 9.00
N GLY A 32 27.46 -11.03 8.24
CA GLY A 32 28.66 -10.27 8.65
C GLY A 32 28.49 -8.75 8.66
N MET A 33 27.30 -8.26 8.30
CA MET A 33 26.99 -6.85 8.16
C MET A 33 26.83 -6.17 9.54
N LYS A 34 27.66 -5.15 9.82
CA LYS A 34 27.42 -4.27 10.97
C LYS A 34 26.04 -3.62 10.86
N ARG A 35 25.26 -3.67 11.94
CA ARG A 35 24.01 -2.92 12.07
C ARG A 35 24.25 -1.69 12.94
N PHE A 36 23.88 -0.52 12.43
CA PHE A 36 23.80 0.72 13.17
C PHE A 36 22.59 0.73 14.11
N ASP A 37 22.66 1.52 15.17
CA ASP A 37 21.52 1.77 16.06
C ASP A 37 20.40 2.55 15.34
N LEU A 38 19.15 2.24 15.72
CA LEU A 38 17.97 2.97 15.26
C LEU A 38 17.75 4.23 16.11
N SER A 39 17.08 5.25 15.56
CA SER A 39 16.67 6.42 16.33
C SER A 39 15.71 6.03 17.47
N SER A 40 15.72 6.78 18.57
CA SER A 40 14.72 6.60 19.62
C SER A 40 13.34 7.08 19.14
N ILE A 41 12.30 6.32 19.46
CA ILE A 41 10.91 6.77 19.21
C ILE A 41 10.60 7.90 20.19
N SER A 42 10.33 9.09 19.65
CA SER A 42 9.93 10.25 20.45
C SER A 42 8.57 10.01 21.10
N ALA A 43 8.44 10.37 22.38
CA ALA A 43 7.15 10.37 23.08
C ALA A 43 6.25 11.55 22.65
N LYS A 44 6.80 12.58 21.99
CA LYS A 44 6.03 13.73 21.51
C LYS A 44 5.39 13.40 20.17
N ASN A 45 4.10 13.68 20.04
CA ASN A 45 3.41 13.58 18.75
C ASN A 45 3.99 14.60 17.76
N PRO A 46 4.52 14.20 16.59
CA PRO A 46 5.07 15.14 15.61
C PRO A 46 4.00 16.07 15.00
N LEU A 47 2.71 15.75 15.12
CA LEU A 47 1.58 16.62 14.74
C LEU A 47 1.19 17.65 15.82
N GLY A 48 1.96 17.76 16.91
CA GLY A 48 1.84 18.81 17.94
C GLY A 48 0.70 18.66 18.95
N GLN A 49 -0.23 17.72 18.76
CA GLN A 49 -1.37 17.47 19.66
C GLN A 49 -1.41 16.02 20.12
N GLU A 50 -1.55 15.76 21.42
CA GLU A 50 -1.71 14.39 21.93
C GLU A 50 -2.98 13.73 21.35
N GLY A 51 -2.90 12.43 21.04
CA GLY A 51 -4.01 11.68 20.44
C GLY A 51 -4.30 11.92 18.95
N ARG A 52 -3.76 12.97 18.32
CA ARG A 52 -3.96 13.22 16.87
C ARG A 52 -3.18 12.22 16.01
N CYS A 53 -3.87 11.44 15.19
CA CYS A 53 -3.24 10.60 14.15
C CYS A 53 -3.19 11.29 12.77
N ILE A 54 -2.31 10.81 11.90
CA ILE A 54 -2.25 11.18 10.48
C ILE A 54 -3.56 10.75 9.82
N ARG A 55 -4.27 11.67 9.17
CA ARG A 55 -5.51 11.36 8.42
C ARG A 55 -5.32 11.51 6.92
N THR A 56 -4.56 12.52 6.51
CA THR A 56 -4.35 12.86 5.10
C THR A 56 -2.86 12.84 4.74
N ALA A 57 -2.56 12.38 3.53
CA ALA A 57 -1.21 12.40 3.00
C ALA A 57 -1.09 13.01 1.60
N ALA A 58 0.13 13.41 1.26
CA ALA A 58 0.53 13.73 -0.11
C ALA A 58 1.97 13.27 -0.39
N ALA A 59 2.28 13.05 -1.68
CA ALA A 59 3.62 12.77 -2.16
C ALA A 59 4.10 13.85 -3.13
N LEU A 60 5.37 14.23 -3.00
CA LEU A 60 6.08 15.10 -3.94
C LEU A 60 7.26 14.32 -4.53
N VAL A 61 7.12 13.88 -5.76
CA VAL A 61 8.15 13.18 -6.53
C VAL A 61 8.98 14.25 -7.25
N ILE A 62 10.28 14.24 -7.05
CA ILE A 62 11.22 15.21 -7.59
C ILE A 62 12.16 14.43 -8.52
N GLY A 63 12.19 14.77 -9.80
CA GLY A 63 13.00 14.06 -10.78
C GLY A 63 12.57 14.30 -12.22
N ASP A 64 13.41 15.00 -12.99
CA ASP A 64 13.20 15.20 -14.43
C ASP A 64 13.04 13.88 -15.19
N GLU A 65 13.70 12.80 -14.74
CA GLU A 65 13.61 11.47 -15.36
C GLU A 65 12.24 10.79 -15.18
N ILE A 66 11.44 11.25 -14.23
CA ILE A 66 10.04 10.84 -14.08
C ILE A 66 9.17 11.62 -15.06
N LEU A 67 9.36 12.94 -15.16
CA LEU A 67 8.60 13.81 -16.07
C LEU A 67 8.83 13.50 -17.55
N ASN A 68 10.07 13.20 -17.95
CA ASN A 68 10.40 12.79 -19.31
C ASN A 68 10.13 11.30 -19.60
N GLY A 69 9.60 10.55 -18.64
CA GLY A 69 9.21 9.15 -18.81
C GLY A 69 10.35 8.13 -18.90
N LYS A 70 11.61 8.54 -18.74
CA LYS A 70 12.78 7.65 -18.71
C LYS A 70 12.71 6.63 -17.58
N THR A 71 12.17 7.02 -16.43
CA THR A 71 12.00 6.16 -15.25
C THR A 71 10.53 6.10 -14.86
N MET A 72 9.99 4.88 -14.77
CA MET A 72 8.65 4.66 -14.22
C MET A 72 8.66 4.84 -12.70
N ASP A 73 7.88 5.80 -12.19
CA ASP A 73 7.70 6.01 -10.76
C ASP A 73 7.02 4.80 -10.09
N LYS A 74 7.79 4.12 -9.24
CA LYS A 74 7.32 3.02 -8.38
C LYS A 74 7.07 3.48 -6.94
N ASN A 75 7.60 4.64 -6.55
CA ASN A 75 7.63 5.12 -5.17
C ASN A 75 6.26 5.68 -4.78
N SER A 76 5.61 6.46 -5.64
CA SER A 76 4.25 6.93 -5.37
C SER A 76 3.24 5.79 -5.34
N ASN A 77 3.39 4.78 -6.20
CA ASN A 77 2.53 3.59 -6.19
C ASN A 77 2.68 2.78 -4.90
N TYR A 78 3.92 2.61 -4.41
CA TYR A 78 4.18 1.97 -3.13
C TYR A 78 3.65 2.82 -1.95
N PHE A 79 3.83 4.14 -1.99
CA PHE A 79 3.28 5.06 -0.98
C PHE A 79 1.74 5.04 -0.93
N ALA A 80 1.07 4.94 -2.07
CA ALA A 80 -0.38 4.80 -2.14
C ALA A 80 -0.89 3.52 -1.46
N LYS A 81 -0.21 2.39 -1.68
CA LYS A 81 -0.49 1.12 -0.98
C LYS A 81 -0.25 1.26 0.52
N TYR A 82 0.91 1.79 0.91
CA TYR A 82 1.28 2.04 2.31
C TYR A 82 0.23 2.87 3.05
N CYS A 83 -0.25 3.96 2.44
CA CYS A 83 -1.28 4.83 2.99
C CYS A 83 -2.62 4.10 3.15
N PHE A 84 -3.09 3.42 2.09
CA PHE A 84 -4.34 2.65 2.10
C PHE A 84 -4.35 1.60 3.22
N GLU A 85 -3.30 0.77 3.30
CA GLU A 85 -3.13 -0.27 4.34
C GLU A 85 -3.13 0.26 5.78
N ARG A 86 -2.86 1.55 5.97
CA ARG A 86 -2.73 2.22 7.27
C ARG A 86 -3.89 3.17 7.57
N GLY A 87 -4.91 3.25 6.72
CA GLY A 87 -6.06 4.14 6.90
C GLY A 87 -5.73 5.63 6.70
N ILE A 88 -4.69 5.91 5.91
CA ILE A 88 -4.29 7.28 5.55
C ILE A 88 -4.86 7.59 4.16
N ASP A 89 -5.58 8.70 4.06
CA ASP A 89 -6.19 9.18 2.83
C ASP A 89 -5.15 9.93 1.98
N LEU A 90 -4.59 9.26 0.98
CA LEU A 90 -3.63 9.87 0.05
C LEU A 90 -4.38 10.80 -0.92
N LYS A 91 -4.32 12.10 -0.64
CA LYS A 91 -5.07 13.13 -1.37
C LYS A 91 -4.43 13.58 -2.67
N ARG A 92 -3.11 13.43 -2.80
CA ARG A 92 -2.34 14.07 -3.88
C ARG A 92 -0.98 13.41 -4.09
N ILE A 93 -0.64 13.18 -5.34
CA ILE A 93 0.72 12.89 -5.80
C ILE A 93 1.04 13.99 -6.81
N GLU A 94 2.17 14.66 -6.64
CA GLU A 94 2.71 15.63 -7.58
C GLU A 94 4.09 15.15 -8.04
N VAL A 95 4.36 15.26 -9.33
CA VAL A 95 5.69 15.06 -9.93
C VAL A 95 6.15 16.42 -10.42
N ILE A 96 7.35 16.85 -10.02
CA ILE A 96 7.94 18.15 -10.35
C ILE A 96 9.39 17.98 -10.84
N PRO A 97 9.91 18.94 -11.63
CA PRO A 97 11.31 18.91 -12.06
C PRO A 97 12.26 19.14 -10.87
N ASP A 98 13.55 18.95 -11.11
CA ASP A 98 14.63 19.33 -10.19
C ASP A 98 14.87 20.85 -10.17
N ASP A 99 13.80 21.64 -9.98
CA ASP A 99 13.82 23.11 -9.93
C ASP A 99 13.69 23.69 -8.50
N GLU A 100 14.44 24.77 -8.27
CA GLU A 100 14.33 25.69 -7.13
C GLU A 100 12.89 25.92 -6.63
N ASN A 101 12.14 26.62 -7.49
CA ASN A 101 10.91 27.30 -7.14
C ASN A 101 9.75 26.30 -7.05
N GLU A 102 9.73 25.30 -7.93
CA GLU A 102 8.75 24.21 -7.89
C GLU A 102 8.84 23.42 -6.57
N ILE A 103 10.06 23.05 -6.14
CA ILE A 103 10.24 22.35 -4.85
C ILE A 103 9.80 23.24 -3.67
N ILE A 104 10.12 24.54 -3.70
CA ILE A 104 9.72 25.49 -2.65
C ILE A 104 8.20 25.69 -2.59
N GLU A 105 7.52 25.86 -3.73
CA GLU A 105 6.07 26.06 -3.80
C GLU A 105 5.35 24.80 -3.32
N ALA A 106 5.65 23.65 -3.94
CA ALA A 106 4.91 22.43 -3.70
C ALA A 106 5.11 21.94 -2.27
N SER A 107 6.34 21.96 -1.74
CA SER A 107 6.61 21.52 -0.36
C SER A 107 5.85 22.36 0.69
N ARG A 108 5.81 23.70 0.55
CA ARG A 108 5.03 24.60 1.41
C ARG A 108 3.52 24.32 1.29
N ARG A 109 3.00 24.26 0.06
CA ARG A 109 1.59 24.06 -0.23
C ARG A 109 1.07 22.71 0.26
N LEU A 110 1.83 21.63 0.09
CA LEU A 110 1.44 20.30 0.57
C LEU A 110 1.53 20.23 2.11
N THR A 111 2.61 20.73 2.72
CA THR A 111 2.83 20.68 4.18
C THR A 111 1.81 21.50 4.98
N SER A 112 1.31 22.60 4.40
CA SER A 112 0.23 23.38 4.99
C SER A 112 -1.14 22.67 4.95
N LYS A 113 -1.40 21.83 3.93
CA LYS A 113 -2.72 21.22 3.68
C LYS A 113 -2.91 19.82 4.28
N TYR A 114 -1.84 19.04 4.42
CA TYR A 114 -1.92 17.62 4.78
C TYR A 114 -1.24 17.31 6.13
N ASP A 115 -1.50 16.13 6.69
CA ASP A 115 -0.89 15.68 7.96
C ASP A 115 0.48 15.05 7.75
N PHE A 116 0.67 14.33 6.63
CA PHE A 116 1.90 13.61 6.32
C PHE A 116 2.28 13.84 4.86
N VAL A 117 3.43 14.44 4.61
CA VAL A 117 3.93 14.66 3.25
C VAL A 117 5.23 13.90 3.10
N ILE A 118 5.42 13.21 1.97
CA ILE A 118 6.70 12.62 1.62
C ILE A 118 7.31 13.32 0.41
N THR A 119 8.64 13.44 0.39
CA THR A 119 9.37 13.67 -0.87
C THR A 119 10.20 12.45 -1.24
N THR A 120 10.45 12.28 -2.54
CA THR A 120 11.32 11.23 -3.07
C THR A 120 12.08 11.76 -4.28
N GLY A 121 13.40 11.61 -4.28
CA GLY A 121 14.30 12.09 -5.34
C GLY A 121 15.20 13.25 -4.92
N GLY A 122 16.14 13.64 -5.78
CA GLY A 122 17.02 14.81 -5.61
C GLY A 122 17.83 14.93 -4.30
N ILE A 123 18.31 13.82 -3.71
CA ILE A 123 19.11 13.80 -2.46
C ILE A 123 20.47 13.07 -2.55
N GLY A 124 20.90 12.72 -3.75
CA GLY A 124 22.21 12.15 -4.04
C GLY A 124 23.36 13.18 -4.02
N PRO A 125 24.51 12.83 -4.62
CA PRO A 125 25.71 13.66 -4.62
C PRO A 125 25.88 14.52 -5.90
N THR A 126 24.95 14.51 -6.86
CA THR A 126 25.13 15.26 -8.12
C THR A 126 24.73 16.74 -7.97
N HIS A 127 24.32 17.42 -9.03
CA HIS A 127 24.17 18.90 -9.05
C HIS A 127 22.71 19.33 -9.14
N ASP A 128 21.94 18.54 -9.88
CA ASP A 128 20.51 18.28 -9.86
C ASP A 128 19.97 17.81 -8.49
N ASP A 129 20.77 17.17 -7.65
CA ASP A 129 20.38 16.77 -6.28
C ASP A 129 20.25 17.97 -5.31
N ILE A 130 19.21 18.77 -5.47
CA ILE A 130 19.00 20.04 -4.74
C ILE A 130 17.99 19.98 -3.59
N THR A 131 17.24 18.87 -3.42
CA THR A 131 16.06 18.80 -2.53
C THR A 131 16.31 19.31 -1.12
N TYR A 132 17.40 18.92 -0.45
CA TYR A 132 17.69 19.44 0.90
C TYR A 132 17.93 20.95 0.95
N ALA A 133 18.57 21.52 -0.08
CA ALA A 133 18.84 22.95 -0.16
C ALA A 133 17.56 23.75 -0.48
N SER A 134 16.75 23.26 -1.41
CA SER A 134 15.45 23.86 -1.75
C SER A 134 14.50 23.84 -0.55
N LEU A 135 14.44 22.72 0.18
CA LEU A 135 13.62 22.62 1.40
C LEU A 135 14.15 23.47 2.57
N ALA A 136 15.47 23.64 2.70
CA ALA A 136 16.03 24.61 3.65
C ALA A 136 15.54 26.04 3.36
N ARG A 137 15.56 26.45 2.09
CA ARG A 137 15.00 27.76 1.66
C ARG A 137 13.48 27.82 1.86
N ALA A 138 12.77 26.73 1.58
CA ALA A 138 11.32 26.63 1.78
C ALA A 138 10.91 26.91 3.24
N PHE A 139 11.66 26.39 4.23
CA PHE A 139 11.34 26.55 5.65
C PHE A 139 12.21 27.56 6.41
N ASN A 140 12.90 28.45 5.67
CA ASN A 140 13.79 29.49 6.21
C ASN A 140 14.80 28.91 7.23
N GLN A 141 15.64 27.99 6.76
CA GLN A 141 16.66 27.32 7.56
C GLN A 141 18.04 27.41 6.90
N SER A 142 19.06 27.52 7.73
CA SER A 142 20.46 27.21 7.40
C SER A 142 20.62 25.73 7.06
N LEU A 143 21.66 25.41 6.29
CA LEU A 143 22.12 24.04 6.07
C LEU A 143 23.29 23.72 7.01
N ALA A 144 23.26 22.56 7.65
CA ALA A 144 24.31 22.07 8.54
C ALA A 144 24.61 20.59 8.29
N HIS A 145 25.87 20.18 8.43
CA HIS A 145 26.25 18.77 8.32
C HIS A 145 25.79 18.00 9.56
N HIS A 146 25.06 16.90 9.35
CA HIS A 146 24.62 16.04 10.44
C HIS A 146 25.73 15.02 10.82
N PRO A 147 26.34 15.12 12.02
CA PRO A 147 27.56 14.36 12.34
C PRO A 147 27.38 12.84 12.32
N GLU A 148 26.25 12.33 12.81
CA GLU A 148 25.99 10.88 12.83
C GLU A 148 25.73 10.33 11.41
N THR A 149 25.17 11.12 10.50
CA THR A 149 25.01 10.69 9.10
C THR A 149 26.38 10.60 8.42
N LEU A 150 27.26 11.59 8.62
CA LEU A 150 28.64 11.52 8.14
C LEU A 150 29.38 10.30 8.71
N ARG A 151 29.25 10.03 10.01
CA ARG A 151 29.86 8.85 10.66
C ARG A 151 29.40 7.53 10.03
N ARG A 152 28.10 7.38 9.75
CA ARG A 152 27.54 6.16 9.11
C ARG A 152 27.93 6.05 7.64
N LEU A 153 27.96 7.16 6.91
CA LEU A 153 28.44 7.25 5.54
C LEU A 153 29.90 6.78 5.43
N ASP A 154 30.78 7.31 6.28
CA ASP A 154 32.19 6.93 6.33
C ASP A 154 32.38 5.46 6.76
N GLU A 155 31.59 4.95 7.70
CA GLU A 155 31.65 3.55 8.12
C GLU A 155 31.16 2.59 7.01
N MET A 156 30.09 2.92 6.31
CA MET A 156 29.55 2.12 5.18
C MET A 156 30.45 2.13 3.94
N ASN A 157 31.22 3.21 3.76
CA ASN A 157 32.13 3.37 2.63
C ASN A 157 33.57 2.86 2.93
N ARG A 158 33.98 2.76 4.19
CA ARG A 158 35.36 2.42 4.63
C ARG A 158 36.06 1.27 3.90
N HIS A 159 35.31 0.23 3.54
CA HIS A 159 35.84 -0.98 2.90
C HIS A 159 35.63 -1.03 1.38
N ARG A 160 35.11 0.05 0.76
CA ARG A 160 34.86 0.11 -0.69
C ARG A 160 36.12 0.57 -1.43
N ALA A 161 36.58 -0.25 -2.37
CA ALA A 161 37.83 -0.01 -3.10
C ALA A 161 37.92 1.34 -3.84
N TRP A 162 36.78 1.93 -4.24
CA TRP A 162 36.73 3.22 -4.93
C TRP A 162 36.92 4.44 -4.02
N VAL A 163 36.90 4.29 -2.68
CA VAL A 163 37.00 5.42 -1.74
C VAL A 163 38.42 5.97 -1.68
N SER A 164 39.43 5.10 -1.76
CA SER A 164 40.83 5.51 -1.86
C SER A 164 41.17 6.20 -3.19
N THR A 165 40.34 6.01 -4.23
CA THR A 165 40.53 6.60 -5.56
C THR A 165 39.76 7.92 -5.77
N GLN A 166 39.03 8.42 -4.77
CA GLN A 166 38.28 9.68 -4.92
C GLN A 166 39.16 10.93 -4.92
N THR A 167 38.79 11.92 -5.72
CA THR A 167 39.31 13.29 -5.60
C THR A 167 38.73 14.00 -4.36
N PRO A 168 39.35 15.10 -3.87
CA PRO A 168 38.76 15.92 -2.83
C PRO A 168 37.33 16.38 -3.17
N GLN A 169 37.09 16.82 -4.41
CA GLN A 169 35.81 17.31 -4.88
C GLN A 169 34.72 16.22 -4.86
N GLN A 170 35.07 14.97 -5.22
CA GLN A 170 34.15 13.83 -5.15
C GLN A 170 33.78 13.47 -3.70
N ARG A 171 34.71 13.61 -2.75
CA ARG A 171 34.42 13.42 -1.32
C ARG A 171 33.47 14.50 -0.80
N GLU A 172 33.71 15.77 -1.11
CA GLU A 172 32.80 16.86 -0.68
C GLU A 172 31.41 16.73 -1.33
N ALA A 173 31.32 16.32 -2.60
CA ALA A 173 30.04 15.98 -3.23
C ALA A 173 29.29 14.86 -2.49
N THR A 174 30.01 13.83 -2.04
CA THR A 174 29.42 12.72 -1.25
C THR A 174 28.94 13.21 0.13
N LYS A 175 29.68 14.12 0.78
CA LYS A 175 29.30 14.71 2.08
C LYS A 175 28.07 15.61 2.01
N ARG A 176 27.74 16.21 0.84
CA ARG A 176 26.50 17.00 0.66
C ARG A 176 25.23 16.17 0.94
N MET A 177 25.27 14.85 0.76
CA MET A 177 24.16 13.96 1.14
C MET A 177 23.88 13.89 2.66
N ALA A 178 24.75 14.49 3.50
CA ALA A 178 24.59 14.64 4.93
C ALA A 178 24.43 16.11 5.37
N LEU A 179 24.19 17.02 4.42
CA LEU A 179 23.98 18.45 4.64
C LEU A 179 22.46 18.71 4.67
N PHE A 180 21.90 18.94 5.86
CA PHE A 180 20.45 19.00 6.09
C PHE A 180 20.02 20.38 6.62
N PRO A 181 18.74 20.75 6.50
CA PRO A 181 18.20 21.92 7.21
C PRO A 181 18.44 21.80 8.71
N GLU A 182 18.95 22.87 9.34
CA GLU A 182 19.51 22.82 10.70
C GLU A 182 18.51 22.39 11.79
N ARG A 183 17.22 22.67 11.61
CA ARG A 183 16.14 22.29 12.55
C ARG A 183 15.44 20.98 12.17
N ALA A 184 16.00 20.22 11.22
CA ALA A 184 15.44 18.94 10.80
C ALA A 184 15.61 17.84 11.86
N GLU A 185 14.60 16.99 11.99
CA GLU A 185 14.68 15.77 12.78
C GLU A 185 15.21 14.63 11.91
N VAL A 186 16.31 14.00 12.34
CA VAL A 186 17.00 12.96 11.57
C VAL A 186 16.69 11.58 12.14
N LEU A 187 15.99 10.75 11.36
CA LEU A 187 15.47 9.45 11.79
C LEU A 187 16.18 8.29 11.06
N PHE A 188 16.98 7.54 11.81
CA PHE A 188 17.55 6.28 11.34
C PHE A 188 16.56 5.14 11.59
N VAL A 189 15.80 4.83 10.54
CA VAL A 189 14.69 3.86 10.55
C VAL A 189 15.12 2.44 10.17
N CYS A 190 16.35 2.26 9.67
CA CYS A 190 16.91 0.96 9.28
C CYS A 190 18.35 0.84 9.80
N GLY A 191 18.72 -0.35 10.30
CA GLY A 191 20.04 -0.57 10.90
C GLY A 191 21.15 -0.84 9.87
N ASP A 192 20.81 -1.22 8.64
CA ASP A 192 21.75 -1.55 7.57
C ASP A 192 21.80 -0.49 6.45
N ILE A 193 21.10 0.64 6.65
CA ILE A 193 21.11 1.79 5.74
C ILE A 193 21.72 2.98 6.49
N TRP A 194 22.68 3.67 5.86
CA TRP A 194 23.32 4.87 6.44
C TRP A 194 22.49 6.14 6.22
N VAL A 195 21.63 6.16 5.19
CA VAL A 195 20.74 7.27 4.83
C VAL A 195 19.57 7.34 5.84
N PRO A 196 19.35 8.48 6.51
CA PRO A 196 18.19 8.68 7.37
C PRO A 196 16.95 9.11 6.57
N VAL A 197 15.77 8.99 7.19
CA VAL A 197 14.63 9.84 6.84
C VAL A 197 14.83 11.18 7.53
N VAL A 198 14.78 12.28 6.78
CA VAL A 198 14.88 13.63 7.34
C VAL A 198 13.48 14.25 7.41
N ARG A 199 13.06 14.69 8.59
CA ARG A 199 11.72 15.24 8.85
C ARG A 199 11.74 16.73 9.14
N LEU A 200 10.91 17.49 8.42
CA LEU A 200 10.70 18.93 8.55
C LEU A 200 9.27 19.25 8.99
N GLU A 201 9.10 20.32 9.77
CA GLU A 201 7.81 20.83 10.26
C GLU A 201 6.90 19.76 10.92
N GLY A 202 7.49 18.68 11.46
CA GLY A 202 6.79 17.52 12.03
C GLY A 202 6.02 16.65 11.02
N LYS A 203 5.95 17.03 9.73
CA LYS A 203 5.04 16.40 8.75
C LYS A 203 5.72 15.94 7.46
N LEU A 204 6.73 16.67 7.00
CA LEU A 204 7.37 16.45 5.71
C LEU A 204 8.56 15.51 5.89
N CYS A 205 8.51 14.31 5.34
CA CYS A 205 9.56 13.29 5.44
C CYS A 205 10.25 13.08 4.09
N ILE A 206 11.57 13.24 4.06
CA ILE A 206 12.40 13.20 2.85
C ILE A 206 13.00 11.81 2.68
N PHE A 207 12.88 11.23 1.48
CA PHE A 207 13.35 9.89 1.14
C PHE A 207 14.23 9.87 -0.12
N PRO A 208 15.12 8.86 -0.29
CA PRO A 208 15.83 8.63 -1.53
C PRO A 208 14.91 8.22 -2.69
N GLY A 209 15.27 8.62 -3.91
CA GLY A 209 14.59 8.20 -5.13
C GLY A 209 14.71 6.69 -5.45
N ILE A 210 15.73 6.00 -4.92
CA ILE A 210 15.98 4.58 -5.18
C ILE A 210 14.84 3.72 -4.57
N PRO A 211 14.02 3.00 -5.37
CA PRO A 211 12.79 2.37 -4.86
C PRO A 211 12.96 1.34 -3.74
N THR A 212 14.08 0.60 -3.75
CA THR A 212 14.39 -0.40 -2.72
C THR A 212 14.76 0.24 -1.38
N LEU A 213 15.40 1.43 -1.40
CA LEU A 213 15.64 2.21 -0.19
C LEU A 213 14.36 2.90 0.27
N PHE A 214 13.62 3.53 -0.64
CA PHE A 214 12.34 4.20 -0.37
C PHE A 214 11.37 3.28 0.40
N THR A 215 11.07 2.12 -0.20
CA THR A 215 10.18 1.09 0.35
C THR A 215 10.59 0.70 1.78
N LYS A 216 11.86 0.31 1.96
CA LYS A 216 12.40 -0.19 3.22
C LYS A 216 12.44 0.87 4.31
N MET A 217 12.77 2.11 3.96
CA MET A 217 12.78 3.24 4.89
C MET A 217 11.36 3.66 5.29
N LEU A 218 10.40 3.62 4.36
CA LEU A 218 9.00 3.97 4.62
C LEU A 218 8.32 2.95 5.56
N ASP A 219 8.58 1.66 5.38
CA ASP A 219 8.17 0.62 6.33
C ASP A 219 8.84 0.80 7.70
N GLY A 220 10.16 1.03 7.73
CA GLY A 220 10.91 1.31 8.95
C GLY A 220 10.46 2.58 9.70
N LEU A 221 9.85 3.54 8.99
CA LEU A 221 9.34 4.78 9.58
C LEU A 221 8.02 4.59 10.36
N ALA A 222 7.27 3.51 10.13
CA ALA A 222 5.95 3.28 10.73
C ALA A 222 5.90 3.45 12.28
N PRO A 223 6.89 3.01 13.08
CA PRO A 223 6.90 3.22 14.54
C PRO A 223 7.11 4.67 15.00
N TYR A 224 7.53 5.57 14.10
CA TYR A 224 7.79 6.99 14.35
C TYR A 224 6.65 7.91 13.87
N LEU A 225 5.55 7.32 13.40
CA LEU A 225 4.38 8.00 12.87
C LEU A 225 3.16 7.75 13.79
N PRO A 226 2.34 8.79 14.09
CA PRO A 226 1.08 8.61 14.79
C PRO A 226 0.04 8.08 13.79
N LEU A 227 0.13 6.79 13.45
CA LEU A 227 -0.76 6.12 12.49
C LEU A 227 -2.19 5.98 13.05
N PRO A 228 -3.22 5.92 12.18
CA PRO A 228 -4.57 5.54 12.58
C PRO A 228 -4.65 4.18 13.29
N PRO A 229 -5.61 4.00 14.22
CA PRO A 229 -5.93 2.70 14.80
C PRO A 229 -6.23 1.64 13.74
N ALA A 230 -5.86 0.38 14.00
CA ALA A 230 -6.05 -0.70 13.05
C ALA A 230 -7.53 -0.99 12.73
N SER A 231 -8.46 -0.61 13.62
CA SER A 231 -9.90 -0.65 13.38
C SER A 231 -10.34 0.27 12.24
N GLU A 232 -9.74 1.46 12.12
CA GLU A 232 -10.12 2.48 11.12
C GLU A 232 -9.48 2.26 9.74
N ARG A 233 -8.89 1.08 9.49
CA ARG A 233 -8.24 0.77 8.22
C ARG A 233 -9.27 0.32 7.17
N PRO A 234 -9.25 0.90 5.96
CA PRO A 234 -10.18 0.51 4.90
C PRO A 234 -9.95 -0.95 4.51
N LEU A 235 -10.98 -1.54 3.91
CA LEU A 235 -10.93 -2.91 3.39
C LEU A 235 -11.11 -2.90 1.88
N ARG A 236 -10.26 -3.67 1.20
CA ARG A 236 -10.38 -3.98 -0.23
C ARG A 236 -10.63 -5.47 -0.36
N VAL A 237 -11.70 -5.85 -1.07
CA VAL A 237 -11.92 -7.22 -1.54
C VAL A 237 -11.86 -7.20 -3.06
N GLN A 238 -11.08 -8.11 -3.63
CA GLN A 238 -10.95 -8.28 -5.08
C GLN A 238 -11.53 -9.65 -5.45
N ILE A 239 -12.35 -9.68 -6.49
CA ILE A 239 -13.09 -10.86 -6.95
C ILE A 239 -12.81 -11.01 -8.45
N PHE A 240 -12.11 -12.06 -8.83
CA PHE A 240 -11.75 -12.32 -10.22
C PHE A 240 -12.83 -13.18 -10.90
N THR A 241 -13.20 -12.83 -12.14
CA THR A 241 -14.03 -13.67 -13.01
C THR A 241 -13.45 -13.70 -14.42
N GLU A 242 -13.58 -14.84 -15.10
CA GLU A 242 -13.21 -14.98 -16.51
C GLU A 242 -14.29 -14.42 -17.47
N ARG A 243 -15.46 -14.03 -16.93
CA ARG A 243 -16.54 -13.41 -17.72
C ARG A 243 -16.09 -12.05 -18.29
N PRO A 244 -16.46 -11.71 -19.54
CA PRO A 244 -16.29 -10.36 -20.09
C PRO A 244 -16.94 -9.28 -19.22
N GLU A 245 -16.34 -8.09 -19.19
CA GLU A 245 -16.82 -6.95 -18.39
C GLU A 245 -18.26 -6.55 -18.73
N SER A 246 -18.62 -6.61 -20.02
CA SER A 246 -19.98 -6.34 -20.51
C SER A 246 -21.05 -7.24 -19.89
N MET A 247 -20.72 -8.47 -19.49
CA MET A 247 -21.67 -9.39 -18.84
C MET A 247 -21.90 -9.06 -17.36
N ILE A 248 -20.92 -8.45 -16.68
CA ILE A 248 -21.00 -8.17 -15.24
C ILE A 248 -21.35 -6.70 -14.93
N ALA A 249 -21.08 -5.79 -15.87
CA ALA A 249 -21.34 -4.36 -15.71
C ALA A 249 -22.79 -4.00 -15.34
N PRO A 250 -23.85 -4.64 -15.88
CA PRO A 250 -25.23 -4.35 -15.48
C PRO A 250 -25.48 -4.66 -13.99
N TYR A 251 -24.97 -5.79 -13.49
CA TYR A 251 -25.07 -6.17 -12.08
C TYR A 251 -24.26 -5.22 -11.19
N LEU A 252 -23.01 -4.93 -11.54
CA LEU A 252 -22.17 -4.00 -10.75
C LEU A 252 -22.76 -2.59 -10.70
N THR A 253 -23.43 -2.15 -11.77
CA THR A 253 -24.19 -0.87 -11.81
C THR A 253 -25.38 -0.90 -10.86
N ALA A 254 -26.18 -1.97 -10.88
CA ALA A 254 -27.31 -2.15 -9.97
C ALA A 254 -26.86 -2.24 -8.50
N LEU A 255 -25.75 -2.94 -8.24
CA LEU A 255 -25.11 -3.05 -6.94
C LEU A 255 -24.65 -1.67 -6.43
N HIS A 256 -23.94 -0.89 -7.24
CA HIS A 256 -23.51 0.46 -6.88
C HIS A 256 -24.70 1.36 -6.52
N ALA A 257 -25.79 1.30 -7.31
CA ALA A 257 -27.04 2.02 -7.00
C ALA A 257 -27.68 1.54 -5.68
N ARG A 258 -27.64 0.24 -5.38
CA ARG A 258 -28.13 -0.34 -4.11
C ARG A 258 -27.31 0.16 -2.91
N MET A 259 -25.98 0.12 -2.98
CA MET A 259 -25.09 0.62 -1.92
C MET A 259 -25.36 2.11 -1.64
N LYS A 260 -25.46 2.93 -2.70
CA LYS A 260 -25.78 4.36 -2.59
C LYS A 260 -27.16 4.62 -1.97
N LYS A 261 -28.19 3.84 -2.35
CA LYS A 261 -29.55 3.94 -1.77
C LYS A 261 -29.57 3.56 -0.29
N GLN A 262 -28.79 2.57 0.10
CA GLN A 262 -28.63 2.12 1.48
C GLN A 262 -27.69 3.01 2.31
N LYS A 263 -27.10 4.07 1.72
CA LYS A 263 -26.07 4.94 2.32
C LYS A 263 -24.87 4.16 2.87
N ALA A 264 -24.58 2.99 2.32
CA ALA A 264 -23.45 2.19 2.75
C ALA A 264 -22.15 2.71 2.15
N ASP A 265 -21.09 2.74 2.96
CA ASP A 265 -19.75 3.20 2.56
C ASP A 265 -18.97 2.12 1.78
N ILE A 266 -19.61 1.51 0.77
CA ILE A 266 -18.99 0.55 -0.15
C ILE A 266 -18.95 1.15 -1.56
N GLN A 267 -17.74 1.38 -2.05
CA GLN A 267 -17.47 1.66 -3.45
C GLN A 267 -17.32 0.34 -4.22
N VAL A 268 -17.83 0.35 -5.46
CA VAL A 268 -17.85 -0.81 -6.37
C VAL A 268 -17.17 -0.37 -7.66
N GLY A 269 -16.24 -1.17 -8.17
CA GLY A 269 -15.57 -0.94 -9.44
C GLY A 269 -15.23 -2.24 -10.16
N SER A 270 -14.94 -2.14 -11.45
CA SER A 270 -14.41 -3.23 -12.28
C SER A 270 -13.08 -2.82 -12.92
N TYR A 271 -12.17 -3.78 -13.06
CA TYR A 271 -10.87 -3.60 -13.71
C TYR A 271 -10.57 -4.78 -14.62
N PRO A 272 -10.71 -4.64 -15.95
CA PRO A 272 -10.45 -5.73 -16.89
C PRO A 272 -8.95 -6.05 -16.97
N VAL A 273 -8.65 -7.32 -17.26
CA VAL A 273 -7.32 -7.82 -17.61
C VAL A 273 -7.41 -8.40 -19.02
N LEU A 274 -6.74 -7.74 -19.97
CA LEU A 274 -6.81 -8.05 -21.39
C LEU A 274 -6.56 -9.55 -21.65
N GLY A 275 -7.52 -10.21 -22.28
CA GLY A 275 -7.45 -11.63 -22.64
C GLY A 275 -7.52 -12.63 -21.48
N LYS A 276 -7.83 -12.21 -20.25
CA LYS A 276 -7.89 -13.11 -19.07
C LYS A 276 -9.22 -13.06 -18.30
N GLY A 277 -9.81 -11.88 -18.14
CA GLY A 277 -11.02 -11.72 -17.31
C GLY A 277 -11.12 -10.32 -16.70
N VAL A 278 -11.83 -10.19 -15.58
CA VAL A 278 -12.10 -8.92 -14.90
C VAL A 278 -12.01 -9.09 -13.39
N PHE A 279 -11.45 -8.10 -12.69
CA PHE A 279 -11.59 -7.98 -11.25
C PHE A 279 -12.77 -7.08 -10.90
N GLY A 280 -13.79 -7.61 -10.24
CA GLY A 280 -14.69 -6.81 -9.41
C GLY A 280 -13.95 -6.40 -8.13
N VAL A 281 -14.01 -5.12 -7.77
CA VAL A 281 -13.34 -4.58 -6.58
C VAL A 281 -14.37 -3.89 -5.70
N LEU A 282 -14.42 -4.30 -4.44
CA LEU A 282 -15.22 -3.68 -3.40
C LEU A 282 -14.28 -2.98 -2.41
N LEU A 283 -14.50 -1.69 -2.18
CA LEU A 283 -13.75 -0.89 -1.22
C LEU A 283 -14.70 -0.37 -0.14
N ASN A 284 -14.43 -0.70 1.12
CA ASN A 284 -15.06 -0.03 2.26
C ASN A 284 -14.11 1.07 2.76
N SER A 285 -14.58 2.32 2.79
CA SER A 285 -13.78 3.48 3.17
C SER A 285 -13.82 3.79 4.69
N GLU A 286 -14.56 3.02 5.50
CA GLU A 286 -14.88 3.25 6.92
C GLU A 286 -14.82 4.74 7.35
N GLN A 287 -15.63 5.59 6.70
CA GLN A 287 -15.79 6.97 7.12
C GLN A 287 -16.56 7.07 8.45
N ARG A 288 -15.79 6.99 9.55
CA ARG A 288 -16.02 7.51 10.91
C ARG A 288 -17.47 7.58 11.45
N PRO A 289 -17.71 7.07 12.67
CA PRO A 289 -18.63 7.75 13.58
C PRO A 289 -18.13 9.19 13.80
N GLN A 290 -18.98 10.19 13.62
CA GLN A 290 -18.61 11.57 13.95
C GLN A 290 -18.32 11.69 15.47
N PRO A 291 -17.35 12.52 15.90
CA PRO A 291 -17.14 12.78 17.32
C PRO A 291 -18.42 13.35 17.95
N GLY A 292 -19.07 12.55 18.80
CA GLY A 292 -20.36 12.91 19.42
C GLY A 292 -21.59 12.17 18.88
N ALA A 293 -21.46 11.30 17.87
CA ALA A 293 -22.55 10.40 17.48
C ALA A 293 -22.82 9.37 18.60
N GLN A 294 -24.00 9.42 19.21
CA GLN A 294 -24.43 8.36 20.13
C GLN A 294 -24.70 7.06 19.37
N PRO A 295 -24.39 5.88 19.95
CA PRO A 295 -24.72 4.61 19.33
C PRO A 295 -26.25 4.45 19.25
N SER A 296 -26.80 4.48 18.04
CA SER A 296 -28.20 4.15 17.78
C SER A 296 -28.48 2.68 18.08
N GLU A 297 -29.61 2.39 18.74
CA GLU A 297 -29.94 1.06 19.30
C GLU A 297 -30.18 -0.07 18.27
N VAL A 298 -30.05 0.21 16.98
CA VAL A 298 -30.04 -0.82 15.94
C VAL A 298 -28.62 -1.37 15.81
N GLN A 299 -28.39 -2.59 16.31
CA GLN A 299 -27.14 -3.34 16.06
C GLN A 299 -27.08 -3.81 14.60
N GLU A 300 -26.81 -2.87 13.69
CA GLU A 300 -26.37 -3.22 12.34
C GLU A 300 -25.05 -4.00 12.42
N PRO A 301 -24.86 -5.04 11.59
CA PRO A 301 -23.63 -5.83 11.61
C PRO A 301 -22.42 -4.93 11.28
N PRO A 302 -21.23 -5.18 11.88
CA PRO A 302 -20.05 -4.38 11.60
C PRO A 302 -19.80 -4.27 10.09
N ALA A 303 -19.38 -3.09 9.60
CA ALA A 303 -19.24 -2.83 8.16
C ALA A 303 -18.31 -3.84 7.43
N ARG A 304 -17.43 -4.52 8.17
CA ARG A 304 -16.58 -5.63 7.72
C ARG A 304 -17.36 -6.91 7.42
N VAL A 305 -18.32 -7.26 8.28
CA VAL A 305 -19.27 -8.38 8.07
C VAL A 305 -20.16 -8.08 6.86
N TRP A 306 -20.60 -6.84 6.74
CA TRP A 306 -21.43 -6.40 5.62
C TRP A 306 -20.67 -6.44 4.28
N LEU A 307 -19.42 -5.93 4.24
CA LEU A 307 -18.54 -6.06 3.06
C LEU A 307 -18.30 -7.53 2.68
N ALA A 308 -18.11 -8.42 3.65
CA ALA A 308 -17.94 -9.86 3.39
C ALA A 308 -19.22 -10.49 2.81
N GLN A 309 -20.40 -10.11 3.31
CA GLN A 309 -21.69 -10.56 2.75
C GLN A 309 -21.87 -10.11 1.30
N ILE A 310 -21.60 -8.83 1.00
CA ILE A 310 -21.66 -8.29 -0.37
C ILE A 310 -20.61 -8.97 -1.27
N ALA A 311 -19.41 -9.25 -0.76
CA ALA A 311 -18.38 -9.97 -1.52
C ALA A 311 -18.83 -11.38 -1.91
N CYS A 312 -19.42 -12.15 -0.99
CA CYS A 312 -19.96 -13.48 -1.27
C CYS A 312 -21.21 -13.45 -2.18
N GLU A 313 -21.98 -12.36 -2.20
CA GLU A 313 -23.05 -12.15 -3.17
C GLU A 313 -22.47 -11.93 -4.57
N VAL A 314 -21.52 -10.99 -4.70
CA VAL A 314 -20.86 -10.65 -5.97
C VAL A 314 -20.14 -11.86 -6.56
N GLU A 315 -19.39 -12.61 -5.74
CA GLU A 315 -18.67 -13.82 -6.14
C GLU A 315 -19.58 -14.83 -6.85
N LYS A 316 -20.77 -15.08 -6.30
CA LYS A 316 -21.76 -15.98 -6.89
C LYS A 316 -22.34 -15.43 -8.19
N GLU A 317 -22.77 -14.16 -8.17
CA GLU A 317 -23.46 -13.56 -9.31
C GLU A 317 -22.56 -13.44 -10.55
N ILE A 318 -21.31 -13.00 -10.36
CA ILE A 318 -20.34 -12.88 -11.46
C ILE A 318 -19.64 -14.21 -11.80
N ASN A 319 -19.99 -15.31 -11.10
CA ASN A 319 -19.30 -16.61 -11.17
C ASN A 319 -17.78 -16.42 -11.08
N GLY A 320 -17.35 -15.71 -10.04
CA GLY A 320 -15.97 -15.37 -9.78
C GLY A 320 -15.39 -16.15 -8.60
N ARG A 321 -14.21 -15.71 -8.16
CA ARG A 321 -13.53 -16.16 -6.94
C ARG A 321 -12.91 -14.97 -6.22
N ILE A 322 -13.05 -14.88 -4.90
CA ILE A 322 -12.28 -13.93 -4.09
C ILE A 322 -10.78 -14.28 -4.26
N VAL A 323 -9.94 -13.26 -4.43
CA VAL A 323 -8.49 -13.39 -4.68
C VAL A 323 -7.66 -12.56 -3.71
N SER A 324 -6.50 -13.09 -3.33
CA SER A 324 -5.48 -12.38 -2.55
C SER A 324 -4.72 -11.34 -3.38
N ASP A 325 -4.08 -10.37 -2.72
CA ASP A 325 -3.27 -9.34 -3.41
C ASP A 325 -2.04 -9.95 -4.13
N GLU A 326 -1.50 -11.08 -3.65
CA GLU A 326 -0.51 -11.91 -4.36
C GLU A 326 -1.07 -12.50 -5.66
N GLU A 327 -2.22 -13.18 -5.60
CA GLU A 327 -2.85 -13.75 -6.81
C GLU A 327 -3.22 -12.66 -7.82
N VAL A 328 -3.65 -11.48 -7.37
CA VAL A 328 -3.93 -10.34 -8.24
C VAL A 328 -2.69 -9.87 -8.99
N LYS A 329 -1.50 -9.88 -8.36
CA LYS A 329 -0.23 -9.61 -9.05
C LYS A 329 0.02 -10.66 -10.13
N ILE A 330 -0.03 -11.95 -9.77
CA ILE A 330 0.25 -13.06 -10.69
C ILE A 330 -0.74 -13.07 -11.87
N LEU A 331 -2.03 -12.82 -11.64
CA LEU A 331 -3.05 -12.74 -12.70
C LEU A 331 -2.87 -11.51 -13.60
N LYS A 332 -2.32 -10.40 -13.10
CA LYS A 332 -2.01 -9.22 -13.92
C LYS A 332 -0.74 -9.44 -14.73
N GLU A 333 0.32 -9.91 -14.10
CA GLU A 333 1.68 -10.03 -14.66
C GLU A 333 1.88 -11.30 -15.51
N GLY A 334 1.35 -12.46 -15.09
CA GLY A 334 1.48 -13.76 -15.74
C GLY A 334 0.19 -14.24 -16.43
N GLY A 335 0.30 -15.17 -17.38
CA GLY A 335 -0.86 -15.78 -18.03
C GLY A 335 -1.64 -16.71 -17.08
N VAL A 336 -2.93 -16.96 -17.36
CA VAL A 336 -3.80 -17.81 -16.49
C VAL A 336 -3.18 -19.19 -16.20
N GLY A 337 -2.43 -19.75 -17.16
CA GLY A 337 -1.73 -21.02 -17.00
C GLY A 337 -0.51 -21.02 -16.05
N GLU A 338 0.02 -19.86 -15.64
CA GLU A 338 1.16 -19.79 -14.71
C GLU A 338 0.72 -19.90 -13.24
N VAL A 339 -0.44 -19.31 -12.89
CA VAL A 339 -1.09 -19.48 -11.58
C VAL A 339 -1.39 -20.95 -11.34
N ARG A 340 -1.99 -21.62 -12.33
CA ARG A 340 -2.37 -23.03 -12.25
C ARG A 340 -1.15 -23.94 -12.05
N ARG A 341 -0.07 -23.70 -12.81
CA ARG A 341 1.18 -24.44 -12.67
C ARG A 341 1.78 -24.29 -11.27
N ARG A 342 1.87 -23.07 -10.74
CA ARG A 342 2.38 -22.83 -9.37
C ARG A 342 1.49 -23.34 -8.23
N MET A 343 0.19 -23.47 -8.46
CA MET A 343 -0.71 -24.17 -7.53
C MET A 343 -0.52 -25.69 -7.61
N GLU A 344 -0.27 -26.25 -8.80
CA GLU A 344 0.03 -27.67 -9.01
C GLU A 344 1.45 -28.04 -8.48
N ASP A 345 2.42 -27.13 -8.57
CA ASP A 345 3.80 -27.26 -8.06
C ASP A 345 3.92 -27.06 -6.53
N GLY A 346 2.87 -26.58 -5.85
CA GLY A 346 2.82 -26.41 -4.39
C GLY A 346 3.44 -25.12 -3.84
N ASP A 347 3.86 -24.18 -4.70
CA ASP A 347 4.41 -22.87 -4.32
C ASP A 347 3.37 -21.92 -3.69
N ILE A 348 2.07 -22.23 -3.83
CA ILE A 348 0.95 -21.43 -3.34
C ILE A 348 0.06 -22.30 -2.45
N VAL A 349 0.04 -22.02 -1.14
CA VAL A 349 -0.88 -22.68 -0.20
C VAL A 349 -2.22 -21.91 -0.18
N PRO A 350 -3.35 -22.53 -0.52
CA PRO A 350 -4.66 -21.89 -0.36
C PRO A 350 -5.05 -21.82 1.12
N ASP A 351 -5.19 -20.61 1.66
CA ASP A 351 -5.50 -20.37 3.07
C ASP A 351 -6.97 -20.65 3.41
N THR A 352 -7.35 -21.93 3.32
CA THR A 352 -8.68 -22.44 3.68
C THR A 352 -8.74 -22.82 5.16
N LYS A 353 -8.56 -21.83 6.04
CA LYS A 353 -8.96 -21.92 7.46
C LYS A 353 -9.19 -20.56 8.13
N VAL A 354 -10.41 -20.05 7.97
CA VAL A 354 -11.00 -19.19 9.01
C VAL A 354 -11.04 -19.99 10.32
N ASN A 355 -10.44 -19.45 11.38
CA ASN A 355 -10.41 -20.09 12.70
C ASN A 355 -11.83 -20.37 13.23
N SER A 356 -12.25 -21.64 13.21
CA SER A 356 -13.42 -22.14 13.92
C SER A 356 -13.05 -23.36 14.77
N SER A 357 -12.69 -23.11 16.03
CA SER A 357 -12.49 -24.15 17.03
C SER A 357 -13.82 -24.60 17.60
N SER A 358 -14.37 -25.71 17.11
CA SER A 358 -15.46 -26.43 17.80
C SER A 358 -15.43 -27.93 17.49
N THR A 359 -15.41 -28.72 18.56
CA THR A 359 -15.34 -30.19 18.58
C THR A 359 -16.50 -30.84 17.83
N SER A 360 -16.21 -31.81 16.95
CA SER A 360 -17.22 -32.60 16.25
C SER A 360 -17.63 -33.84 17.05
N THR A 361 -18.89 -33.92 17.48
CA THR A 361 -19.55 -35.19 17.82
C THR A 361 -20.41 -35.65 16.64
N SER A 362 -20.11 -36.86 16.15
CA SER A 362 -20.78 -37.49 15.02
C SER A 362 -22.21 -37.93 15.32
N PHE A 363 -23.14 -37.70 14.39
CA PHE A 363 -24.33 -38.55 14.24
C PHE A 363 -24.57 -38.84 12.76
N ALA A 364 -24.74 -40.12 12.44
CA ALA A 364 -25.01 -40.59 11.08
C ALA A 364 -26.52 -40.84 10.91
N SER A 365 -27.02 -40.74 9.67
CA SER A 365 -28.31 -41.29 9.24
C SER A 365 -28.32 -41.60 7.74
N PRO A 366 -29.20 -42.51 7.27
CA PRO A 366 -28.89 -43.35 6.12
C PRO A 366 -29.60 -42.98 4.80
N ARG A 367 -29.22 -43.69 3.73
CA ARG A 367 -29.83 -43.68 2.39
C ARG A 367 -31.31 -44.12 2.42
N VAL A 368 -32.11 -43.75 1.41
CA VAL A 368 -32.98 -44.67 0.62
C VAL A 368 -33.52 -43.99 -0.68
N SER A 369 -33.61 -44.82 -1.72
CA SER A 369 -34.18 -44.75 -3.10
C SER A 369 -35.01 -43.58 -3.68
N SER A 370 -34.79 -43.33 -4.99
CA SER A 370 -35.76 -42.81 -5.98
C SER A 370 -36.84 -43.85 -6.35
N PRO A 371 -37.97 -43.46 -7.00
CA PRO A 371 -38.05 -43.33 -8.48
C PRO A 371 -38.85 -42.05 -8.90
N ALA A 372 -39.35 -41.79 -10.12
CA ALA A 372 -39.49 -42.57 -11.37
C ALA A 372 -39.38 -41.67 -12.64
N SER A 373 -39.85 -42.16 -13.80
CA SER A 373 -39.73 -41.56 -15.15
C SER A 373 -41.08 -41.29 -15.86
N ILE A 374 -41.14 -40.28 -16.73
CA ILE A 374 -42.11 -40.16 -17.86
C ILE A 374 -41.34 -39.65 -19.10
N ALA A 375 -41.76 -40.05 -20.32
CA ALA A 375 -41.06 -39.83 -21.59
C ALA A 375 -41.97 -39.23 -22.69
N CYS A 376 -41.42 -39.08 -23.91
CA CYS A 376 -42.04 -38.63 -25.18
C CYS A 376 -42.32 -37.11 -25.29
N ASP A 377 -42.24 -36.46 -26.47
CA ASP A 377 -41.89 -36.97 -27.82
C ASP A 377 -41.28 -35.89 -28.74
N SER A 378 -40.78 -36.33 -29.90
CA SER A 378 -40.09 -35.52 -30.92
C SER A 378 -40.98 -34.61 -31.77
N ALA A 379 -40.46 -33.45 -32.20
CA ALA A 379 -40.92 -32.72 -33.38
C ALA A 379 -39.78 -31.98 -34.08
N SER A 380 -39.69 -32.09 -35.41
CA SER A 380 -38.64 -31.51 -36.26
C SER A 380 -39.21 -30.45 -37.21
N VAL A 381 -38.60 -29.26 -37.26
CA VAL A 381 -38.83 -28.20 -38.27
C VAL A 381 -37.48 -27.53 -38.51
N VAL A 382 -36.74 -27.89 -39.56
CA VAL A 382 -36.67 -27.18 -40.87
C VAL A 382 -36.26 -25.71 -40.71
N GLU A 383 -34.96 -25.45 -40.93
CA GLU A 383 -34.38 -24.12 -41.10
C GLU A 383 -34.54 -23.64 -42.56
N PRO A 384 -34.63 -22.32 -42.82
CA PRO A 384 -34.34 -21.74 -44.13
C PRO A 384 -32.96 -21.05 -44.15
N ASP A 385 -32.13 -21.45 -45.12
CA ASP A 385 -30.86 -20.77 -45.44
C ASP A 385 -31.08 -19.30 -45.82
N VAL A 386 -30.24 -18.41 -45.32
CA VAL A 386 -30.04 -17.06 -45.87
C VAL A 386 -28.55 -16.73 -45.87
N ASP A 387 -27.87 -17.04 -46.96
CA ASP A 387 -26.53 -16.52 -47.26
C ASP A 387 -26.58 -14.98 -47.36
N VAL A 388 -25.74 -14.31 -46.57
CA VAL A 388 -25.45 -12.87 -46.77
C VAL A 388 -23.95 -12.71 -46.86
N ASP A 389 -23.45 -12.76 -48.10
CA ASP A 389 -22.06 -12.59 -48.44
C ASP A 389 -21.65 -11.11 -48.30
N VAL A 390 -20.91 -10.77 -47.24
CA VAL A 390 -20.39 -9.40 -47.00
C VAL A 390 -18.88 -9.41 -47.11
N THR A 391 -18.39 -9.21 -48.32
CA THR A 391 -16.99 -8.98 -48.62
C THR A 391 -16.54 -7.60 -48.13
N VAL A 392 -15.74 -7.55 -47.06
CA VAL A 392 -15.12 -6.31 -46.55
C VAL A 392 -13.70 -6.19 -47.10
N GLU A 393 -13.50 -5.35 -48.13
CA GLU A 393 -12.16 -4.99 -48.61
C GLU A 393 -11.35 -4.21 -47.55
N VAL A 394 -10.36 -4.85 -46.94
CA VAL A 394 -9.41 -4.17 -46.06
C VAL A 394 -8.28 -3.52 -46.87
N LYS A 395 -8.50 -2.28 -47.32
CA LYS A 395 -7.42 -1.44 -47.89
C LYS A 395 -6.41 -1.02 -46.82
N LYS A 396 -5.20 -1.59 -46.87
CA LYS A 396 -4.05 -1.12 -46.08
C LYS A 396 -3.64 0.30 -46.52
N PRO A 397 -3.46 1.27 -45.60
CA PRO A 397 -2.89 2.58 -45.94
C PRO A 397 -1.39 2.44 -46.26
N LYS A 398 -0.92 3.21 -47.25
CA LYS A 398 0.51 3.32 -47.58
C LYS A 398 1.16 4.41 -46.70
N LEU A 399 2.38 4.17 -46.23
CA LEU A 399 3.24 5.23 -45.68
C LEU A 399 3.67 6.19 -46.80
N GLY A 400 3.68 7.49 -46.52
CA GLY A 400 4.18 8.51 -47.43
C GLY A 400 3.92 9.94 -46.92
N GLU A 401 4.99 10.57 -46.41
CA GLU A 401 5.29 12.02 -46.45
C GLU A 401 4.15 13.05 -46.31
N VAL A 402 4.04 13.67 -45.13
CA VAL A 402 3.71 15.10 -45.03
C VAL A 402 4.53 15.74 -43.91
N GLY A 403 5.36 16.72 -44.24
CA GLY A 403 6.06 17.55 -43.25
C GLY A 403 5.16 18.64 -42.69
N TRP A 404 5.40 19.05 -41.44
CA TRP A 404 4.74 20.20 -40.83
C TRP A 404 5.78 21.29 -40.53
N SER A 405 5.51 22.48 -41.07
CA SER A 405 6.19 23.75 -40.80
C SER A 405 5.58 24.46 -39.60
#